data_AF-A0A218WC95-F1
#
_entry.id   AF-A0A218WC95-F1
#
_cell.length_a   1.000
_cell.length_b   1.000
_cell.length_c   1.000
_cell.angle_alpha   90.00
_cell.angle_beta   90.00
_cell.angle_gamma   90.00
#
_symmetry.space_group_name_H-M   'P 1'
#
loop_
_entity.id
_entity.type
_entity.pdbx_description
1 polymer ?
#
loop_
_entity_poly.entity_id
_entity_poly.type
_entity_poly.pdbx_seq_one_letter_code
_entity_poly.pdbx_strand_id
1 'polypeptide(L)'
;MQMLHRKGARKFAVVRLPPIGCLPVEVTTHSISNIVRSVFHNQRLGIEKENIDSQGYNSKLQDLISRLNSQHSGIQIEQWTSINPWQS
;
A
#
# COMPACT_ATOMS: atom_id res chain seq x y z
N MET A 1 9.91 12.95 -4.49
CA MET A 1 9.27 14.15 -3.88
C MET A 1 10.23 15.34 -3.81
N GLN A 2 11.27 15.32 -2.98
CA GLN A 2 12.15 16.49 -2.75
C GLN A 2 12.84 17.04 -4.01
N MET A 3 13.34 16.17 -4.90
CA MET A 3 13.95 16.59 -6.17
C MET A 3 12.96 17.36 -7.07
N LEU A 4 11.73 16.86 -7.21
CA LEU A 4 10.69 17.52 -7.99
C LEU A 4 10.26 18.85 -7.35
N HIS A 5 10.21 18.91 -6.02
CA HIS A 5 9.94 20.16 -5.30
C HIS A 5 11.00 21.23 -5.57
N ARG A 6 12.29 20.85 -5.56
CA ARG A 6 13.41 21.74 -5.94
C ARG A 6 13.29 22.25 -7.39
N LYS A 7 12.71 21.45 -8.27
CA LYS A 7 12.40 21.81 -9.67
C LYS A 7 11.10 22.60 -9.85
N GLY A 8 10.41 22.98 -8.76
CA GLY A 8 9.22 23.82 -8.82
C GLY A 8 7.89 23.07 -8.67
N ALA A 9 7.87 21.75 -8.53
CA ALA A 9 6.62 21.04 -8.26
C ALA A 9 6.05 21.45 -6.89
N ARG A 10 4.74 21.69 -6.84
CA ARG A 10 4.02 22.13 -5.62
C ARG A 10 2.87 21.21 -5.23
N LYS A 11 2.42 20.35 -6.14
CA LYS A 11 1.31 19.41 -5.92
C LYS A 11 1.77 18.00 -6.23
N PHE A 12 1.45 17.07 -5.34
CA PHE A 12 1.81 15.66 -5.47
C PHE A 12 0.62 14.78 -5.10
N ALA A 13 0.32 13.80 -5.95
CA ALA A 13 -0.57 12.70 -5.61
C ALA A 13 0.29 11.47 -5.26
N VAL A 14 0.02 10.84 -4.13
CA VAL A 14 0.70 9.62 -3.70
C VAL A 14 -0.33 8.51 -3.50
N VAL A 15 -0.08 7.35 -4.09
CA VAL A 15 -1.01 6.22 -4.05
C VAL A 15 -0.71 5.34 -2.83
N ARG A 16 -1.78 4.85 -2.19
CA ARG A 16 -1.70 3.83 -1.14
C ARG A 16 -1.28 2.49 -1.69
N LEU A 17 -0.54 1.73 -0.88
CA LEU A 17 -0.28 0.34 -1.17
C LEU A 17 -1.58 -0.46 -0.94
N PRO A 18 -2.16 -1.11 -1.97
CA PRO A 18 -3.28 -2.03 -1.77
C PRO A 18 -2.82 -3.22 -0.92
N PRO A 19 -3.76 -4.02 -0.36
CA PRO A 19 -3.41 -5.31 0.23
C PRO A 19 -2.69 -6.18 -0.82
N ILE A 20 -1.39 -6.41 -0.65
CA ILE A 20 -0.57 -7.13 -1.65
C ILE A 20 -0.62 -8.65 -1.48
N GLY A 21 -1.04 -9.15 -0.32
CA GLY A 21 -1.05 -10.58 -0.01
C GLY A 21 -1.98 -11.42 -0.89
N CYS A 22 -2.86 -10.77 -1.66
CA CYS A 22 -3.73 -11.41 -2.65
C CYS A 22 -3.21 -11.31 -4.09
N LEU A 23 -2.00 -10.78 -4.31
CA LEU A 23 -1.41 -10.73 -5.65
C LEU A 23 -0.94 -12.13 -6.09
N PRO A 24 -1.04 -12.49 -7.39
CA PRO A 24 -0.63 -13.80 -7.89
C PRO A 24 0.84 -14.14 -7.59
N VAL A 25 1.71 -13.13 -7.57
CA VAL A 25 3.14 -13.31 -7.21
C VAL A 25 3.28 -13.79 -5.77
N GLU A 26 2.56 -13.20 -4.82
CA GLU A 26 2.63 -13.57 -3.41
C GLU A 26 2.00 -14.94 -3.15
N VAL A 27 0.93 -15.25 -3.88
CA VAL A 27 0.31 -16.57 -3.86
C VAL A 27 1.31 -17.64 -4.34
N THR A 28 2.10 -17.33 -5.37
CA THR A 28 3.10 -18.24 -5.93
C THR A 28 4.30 -18.39 -5.00
N THR A 29 4.81 -17.29 -4.42
CA THR A 29 5.92 -17.30 -3.45
C THR A 29 5.58 -18.11 -2.19
N HIS A 30 4.32 -18.03 -1.75
CA HIS A 30 3.83 -18.74 -0.56
C HIS A 30 3.02 -20.00 -0.90
N SER A 31 3.28 -20.61 -2.05
CA SER A 31 2.45 -21.68 -2.63
C SER A 31 2.23 -22.88 -1.70
N ILE A 32 3.23 -23.34 -0.93
CA ILE A 32 3.03 -24.43 0.05
C ILE A 32 2.10 -24.00 1.19
N SER A 33 2.31 -22.82 1.76
CA SER A 33 1.45 -22.28 2.84
C SER A 33 0.01 -22.08 2.36
N ASN A 34 -0.15 -21.63 1.12
CA ASN A 34 -1.44 -21.43 0.47
C ASN A 34 -2.16 -22.74 0.13
N ILE A 35 -1.44 -23.78 -0.29
CA ILE A 35 -2.01 -25.12 -0.45
C ILE A 35 -2.53 -25.63 0.90
N VAL A 36 -1.74 -25.50 1.97
CA VAL A 36 -2.17 -25.95 3.31
C VAL A 36 -3.43 -25.19 3.77
N ARG A 37 -3.46 -23.86 3.60
CA ARG A 37 -4.61 -23.03 3.96
C ARG A 37 -5.87 -23.31 3.13
N SER A 38 -5.72 -23.50 1.84
CA SER A 38 -6.85 -23.78 0.94
C SER A 38 -7.42 -25.17 1.16
N VAL A 39 -6.57 -26.20 1.30
CA VAL A 39 -6.99 -27.60 1.40
C VAL A 39 -7.45 -27.98 2.81
N PHE A 40 -6.72 -27.57 3.85
CA PHE A 40 -7.01 -28.02 5.22
C PHE A 40 -7.82 -27.01 6.05
N HIS A 41 -7.88 -25.74 5.64
CA HIS A 41 -8.49 -24.67 6.44
C HIS A 41 -9.62 -23.90 5.74
N ASN A 42 -9.99 -24.24 4.49
CA ASN A 42 -11.00 -23.51 3.70
C ASN A 42 -10.80 -21.98 3.70
N GLN A 43 -9.54 -21.51 3.82
CA GLN A 43 -9.23 -20.08 3.82
C GLN A 43 -8.93 -19.58 2.39
N ARG A 44 -9.38 -18.35 2.09
CA ARG A 44 -9.02 -17.66 0.83
C ARG A 44 -7.50 -17.58 0.69
N LEU A 45 -7.01 -17.73 -0.54
CA LEU A 45 -5.62 -17.49 -0.91
C LEU A 45 -5.26 -16.05 -0.55
N GLY A 46 -4.28 -15.86 0.34
CA GLY A 46 -3.96 -14.55 0.87
C GLY A 46 -2.93 -14.60 1.98
N ILE A 47 -1.84 -13.86 1.81
CA ILE A 47 -0.82 -13.73 2.85
C ILE A 47 -1.19 -12.55 3.75
N GLU A 48 -1.89 -12.87 4.84
CA GLU A 48 -2.39 -11.85 5.78
C GLU A 48 -1.26 -10.97 6.33
N LYS A 49 -0.07 -11.54 6.53
CA LYS A 49 1.09 -10.79 6.99
C LYS A 49 1.45 -9.64 6.04
N GLU A 50 1.38 -9.88 4.73
CA GLU A 50 1.69 -8.88 3.72
C GLU A 50 0.58 -7.83 3.57
N ASN A 51 -0.67 -8.22 3.81
CA ASN A 51 -1.79 -7.28 3.92
C ASN A 51 -1.60 -6.35 5.13
N ILE A 52 -1.22 -6.90 6.28
CA ILE A 52 -0.87 -6.13 7.48
C ILE A 52 0.31 -5.20 7.20
N ASP A 53 1.33 -5.68 6.50
CA ASP A 53 2.49 -4.85 6.14
C ASP A 53 2.08 -3.71 5.20
N SER A 54 1.13 -3.96 4.29
CA SER A 54 0.54 -2.92 3.44
C SER A 54 -0.20 -1.85 4.25
N GLN A 55 -0.91 -2.25 5.30
CA GLN A 55 -1.56 -1.32 6.23
C GLN A 55 -0.52 -0.50 7.01
N GLY A 56 0.50 -1.16 7.57
CA GLY A 56 1.57 -0.49 8.31
C GLY A 56 2.36 0.50 7.46
N TYR A 57 2.64 0.16 6.20
CA TYR A 57 3.23 1.08 5.23
C TYR A 57 2.33 2.30 5.01
N ASN A 58 1.04 2.09 4.79
CA ASN A 58 0.08 3.18 4.53
C ASN A 58 -0.06 4.13 5.72
N SER A 59 -0.04 3.63 6.95
CA SER A 59 -0.04 4.47 8.15
C SER A 59 1.19 5.36 8.22
N LYS A 60 2.39 4.79 8.01
CA LYS A 60 3.64 5.56 7.96
C LYS A 60 3.64 6.60 6.83
N LEU A 61 3.06 6.26 5.68
CA LEU A 61 2.91 7.17 4.56
C LEU A 61 2.00 8.36 4.92
N GLN A 62 0.87 8.10 5.59
CA GLN A 62 -0.04 9.15 6.04
C GLN A 62 0.63 10.09 7.04
N ASP A 63 1.37 9.54 8.01
CA ASP A 63 2.14 10.34 8.98
C ASP A 63 3.20 11.21 8.27
N LEU A 64 3.90 10.65 7.29
CA LEU A 64 4.88 11.38 6.50
C LEU A 64 4.24 12.52 5.70
N ILE A 65 3.10 12.27 5.05
CA ILE A 65 2.35 13.29 4.30
C ILE A 65 1.91 14.42 5.23
N SER A 66 1.35 14.09 6.39
CA SER A 66 0.93 15.08 7.40
C SER A 66 2.08 15.97 7.84
N ARG A 67 3.25 15.37 8.14
CA ARG A 67 4.47 16.11 8.49
C ARG A 67 4.98 16.99 7.36
N LEU A 68 4.96 16.51 6.12
CA LEU A 68 5.46 17.29 4.98
C LEU A 68 4.54 18.47 4.64
N ASN A 69 3.21 18.27 4.72
CA ASN A 69 2.24 19.35 4.52
C ASN A 69 2.35 20.40 5.64
N SER A 70 2.63 20.02 6.89
CA SER A 70 2.80 20.99 7.98
C SER A 70 4.13 21.75 7.93
N GLN A 71 5.20 21.12 7.42
CA GLN A 71 6.52 21.75 7.33
C GLN A 71 6.67 22.71 6.13
N HIS A 72 5.83 22.59 5.11
CA HIS A 72 5.96 23.37 3.88
C HIS A 72 4.64 23.97 3.43
N SER A 73 4.44 25.26 3.73
CA SER A 73 3.24 26.03 3.34
C SER A 73 3.01 26.16 1.83
N GLY A 74 4.00 25.76 1.00
CA GLY A 74 3.91 25.79 -0.46
C GLY A 74 3.72 24.42 -1.12
N ILE A 75 3.58 23.33 -0.37
CA ILE A 75 3.43 21.98 -0.92
C ILE A 75 2.09 21.40 -0.50
N GLN A 76 1.37 20.86 -1.48
CA GLN A 76 0.14 20.09 -1.27
C GLN A 76 0.39 18.64 -1.69
N ILE A 77 0.33 17.73 -0.72
CA ILE A 77 0.44 16.29 -0.96
C ILE A 77 -0.88 15.63 -0.58
N GLU A 78 -1.47 14.90 -1.52
CA GLU A 78 -2.72 14.18 -1.33
C GLU A 78 -2.53 12.69 -1.51
N GLN A 79 -3.23 11.92 -0.68
CA GLN A 79 -3.20 10.48 -0.73
C GLN A 79 -4.39 9.96 -1.54
N TRP A 80 -4.10 9.07 -2.49
CA TRP A 80 -5.08 8.45 -3.37
C TRP A 80 -5.17 6.96 -3.10
N THR A 81 -6.39 6.42 -3.18
CA THR A 81 -6.58 4.98 -3.18
C THR A 81 -6.47 4.45 -4.61
N SER A 82 -5.68 3.41 -4.82
CA SER A 82 -5.81 2.60 -6.03
C SER A 82 -7.17 1.90 -5.93
N ILE A 83 -8.09 2.14 -6.87
CA ILE A 83 -9.31 1.35 -6.99
C ILE A 83 -8.86 -0.11 -7.11
N ASN A 84 -9.20 -0.94 -6.11
CA ASN A 84 -8.96 -2.36 -6.18
C ASN A 84 -10.24 -3.02 -6.73
N PRO A 85 -10.29 -3.41 -8.02
CA PRO A 85 -11.50 -3.96 -8.63
C PRO A 85 -11.91 -5.33 -8.06
N TRP A 86 -11.11 -5.92 -7.15
CA TRP A 86 -11.32 -7.24 -6.56
C TRP A 86 -11.87 -7.21 -5.13
N GLN A 87 -12.20 -6.04 -4.59
CA GLN A 87 -12.94 -5.93 -3.32
C GLN A 87 -14.44 -5.87 -3.62
N SER A 88 -15.08 -7.05 -3.74
CA SER A 88 -16.55 -7.25 -3.68
C SER A 88 -16.93 -8.04 -2.43
#